data_AF-A0A964J7K6-F1
#
_entry.id   AF-A0A964J7K6-F1
#
_cell.length_a   1.000
_cell.length_b   1.000
_cell.length_c   1.000
_cell.angle_alpha   90.00
_cell.angle_beta   90.00
_cell.angle_gamma   90.00
#
_symmetry.space_group_name_H-M   'P 1'
#
loop_
_entity.id
_entity.type
_entity.pdbx_description
1 polymer ?
#
loop_
_entity_poly.entity_id
_entity_poly.type
_entity_poly.pdbx_seq_one_letter_code
_entity_poly.pdbx_strand_id
1 'polypeptide(L)'
;MISVLRLILSLSTAPNRSYRPVSAAKSPCPHQKSPNTKKPVLSPSLRTQRSNPHQQRTNAEAPSPMHLHPIGTLQTPFPTLADCPRNTRQLAPAPLCRAIITPEFIDGLASLEGFSHLILLYWLHQSTQAALKFKPPFDTQERGVFATRAPRRPNPIGFAVVAFDGFENSSTLKIRYLDCLDGTPLLDIKPYLPTTDAEPNATMGWLARDATR
;
A
#
# COMPACT_ATOMS: atom_id res chain seq x y z
N MET A 1 24.97 -2.82 57.55
CA MET A 1 23.52 -2.59 57.39
C MET A 1 23.17 -2.98 55.96
N ILE A 2 22.93 -4.27 55.72
CA ILE A 2 21.61 -4.94 55.52
C ILE A 2 20.97 -4.47 54.19
N SER A 3 20.71 -5.28 53.15
CA SER A 3 20.49 -6.73 53.08
C SER A 3 20.87 -7.32 51.70
N VAL A 4 21.42 -8.53 51.76
CA VAL A 4 21.58 -9.53 50.71
C VAL A 4 20.26 -10.31 50.52
N LEU A 5 19.88 -10.67 49.29
CA LEU A 5 19.09 -11.85 48.82
C LEU A 5 18.49 -11.50 47.43
N ARG A 6 18.44 -12.34 46.40
CA ARG A 6 18.46 -13.80 46.31
C ARG A 6 18.75 -14.24 44.86
N LEU A 7 19.69 -15.17 44.76
CA LEU A 7 19.92 -16.20 43.74
C LEU A 7 18.64 -16.70 43.02
N ILE A 8 18.73 -17.04 41.72
CA ILE A 8 18.42 -18.37 41.13
C ILE A 8 18.66 -18.35 39.60
N LEU A 9 19.65 -19.13 39.16
CA LEU A 9 19.72 -19.75 37.84
C LEU A 9 18.67 -20.86 37.77
N SER A 10 17.88 -20.96 36.70
CA SER A 10 17.52 -22.24 36.06
C SER A 10 16.60 -22.03 34.85
N LEU A 11 17.12 -22.40 33.68
CA LEU A 11 16.48 -23.19 32.62
C LEU A 11 14.95 -23.11 32.47
N SER A 12 14.46 -22.62 31.32
CA SER A 12 13.40 -23.32 30.59
C SER A 12 13.33 -22.83 29.14
N THR A 13 13.89 -23.64 28.25
CA THR A 13 13.62 -23.64 26.82
C THR A 13 12.16 -24.05 26.59
N ALA A 14 11.32 -23.12 26.14
CA ALA A 14 9.96 -23.42 25.70
C ALA A 14 9.99 -24.08 24.30
N PRO A 15 9.20 -25.14 24.06
CA PRO A 15 9.34 -25.97 22.88
C PRO A 15 8.63 -25.41 21.64
N ASN A 16 9.28 -25.69 20.53
CA ASN A 16 8.83 -25.58 19.14
C ASN A 16 7.44 -26.20 18.93
N ARG A 17 6.42 -25.36 18.71
CA ARG A 17 5.07 -25.83 18.38
C ARG A 17 4.95 -26.07 16.88
N SER A 18 5.30 -27.29 16.49
CA SER A 18 5.08 -27.82 15.15
C SER A 18 3.59 -27.82 14.80
N TYR A 19 3.26 -27.22 13.66
CA TYR A 19 1.94 -27.24 13.04
C TYR A 19 1.78 -28.54 12.27
N ARG A 20 0.75 -29.33 12.57
CA ARG A 20 0.31 -30.49 11.76
C ARG A 20 -1.19 -30.43 11.50
N PRO A 21 -1.64 -30.96 10.33
CA PRO A 21 -2.85 -30.51 9.65
C PRO A 21 -4.12 -31.21 10.15
N VAL A 22 -5.25 -30.53 9.98
CA VAL A 22 -6.59 -31.07 10.25
C VAL A 22 -7.00 -32.01 9.12
N SER A 23 -7.18 -33.28 9.45
CA SER A 23 -7.71 -34.34 8.59
C SER A 23 -9.24 -34.23 8.49
N ALA A 24 -9.76 -34.05 7.28
CA ALA A 24 -11.19 -34.08 6.99
C ALA A 24 -11.66 -35.53 6.76
N ALA A 25 -12.45 -36.07 7.69
CA ALA A 25 -13.15 -37.34 7.52
C ALA A 25 -14.43 -37.13 6.67
N LYS A 26 -14.54 -37.88 5.56
CA LYS A 26 -15.76 -37.99 4.74
C LYS A 26 -16.44 -39.33 5.06
N SER A 27 -17.64 -39.26 5.62
CA SER A 27 -18.56 -40.41 5.75
C SER A 27 -19.36 -40.59 4.44
N PRO A 28 -19.57 -41.82 3.93
CA PRO A 28 -20.36 -42.07 2.73
C PRO A 28 -21.84 -42.35 3.07
N CYS A 29 -22.76 -41.68 2.37
CA CYS A 29 -24.19 -42.00 2.38
C CYS A 29 -24.49 -43.21 1.46
N PRO A 30 -25.39 -44.14 1.84
CA PRO A 30 -25.64 -45.35 1.07
C PRO A 30 -26.73 -45.19 0.00
N HIS A 31 -26.52 -45.95 -1.09
CA HIS A 31 -27.45 -46.21 -2.18
C HIS A 31 -28.78 -46.82 -1.72
N GLN A 32 -29.90 -46.33 -2.26
CA GLN A 32 -31.13 -47.11 -2.41
C GLN A 32 -31.79 -46.90 -3.78
N LYS A 33 -32.44 -47.98 -4.22
CA LYS A 33 -32.84 -48.32 -5.59
C LYS A 33 -34.17 -47.70 -6.01
N SER A 34 -34.33 -47.52 -7.33
CA SER A 34 -35.56 -47.17 -8.05
C SER A 34 -36.63 -48.28 -8.00
N PRO A 35 -37.92 -47.96 -8.22
CA PRO A 35 -38.54 -48.49 -9.44
C PRO A 35 -39.47 -47.52 -10.21
N ASN A 36 -39.19 -47.42 -11.51
CA ASN A 36 -40.08 -47.60 -12.68
C ASN A 36 -41.49 -46.93 -12.71
N THR A 37 -41.73 -46.05 -13.70
CA THR A 37 -42.90 -46.16 -14.61
C THR A 37 -42.75 -45.31 -15.88
N LYS A 38 -42.98 -45.98 -17.03
CA LYS A 38 -43.56 -45.53 -18.31
C LYS A 38 -42.79 -44.51 -19.18
N LYS A 39 -42.27 -45.03 -20.29
CA LYS A 39 -41.84 -44.30 -21.49
C LYS A 39 -43.05 -43.68 -22.23
N PRO A 40 -42.86 -42.52 -22.86
CA PRO A 40 -43.38 -42.29 -24.20
C PRO A 40 -42.25 -42.00 -25.19
N VAL A 41 -42.53 -42.37 -26.43
CA VAL A 41 -41.67 -42.33 -27.62
C VAL A 41 -41.42 -40.88 -28.05
N LEU A 42 -40.16 -40.50 -28.25
CA LEU A 42 -39.75 -39.23 -28.86
C LEU A 42 -39.37 -39.43 -30.33
N SER A 43 -39.93 -38.58 -31.17
CA SER A 43 -39.67 -38.41 -32.60
C SER A 43 -38.29 -37.80 -32.88
N PRO A 44 -37.74 -37.96 -34.11
CA PRO A 44 -36.34 -37.67 -34.39
C PRO A 44 -36.09 -36.20 -34.81
N SER A 45 -34.84 -35.79 -34.60
CA SER A 45 -34.16 -34.62 -35.16
C SER A 45 -34.49 -33.25 -34.58
N LEU A 46 -33.58 -32.79 -33.70
CA LEU A 46 -33.01 -31.45 -33.76
C LEU A 46 -31.56 -31.54 -33.29
N ARG A 47 -30.66 -31.43 -34.27
CA ARG A 47 -29.21 -31.39 -34.10
C ARG A 47 -28.86 -30.20 -33.20
N THR A 48 -28.62 -30.45 -31.92
CA THR A 48 -28.12 -29.44 -30.99
C THR A 48 -26.77 -28.96 -31.52
N GLN A 49 -26.71 -27.72 -32.03
CA GLN A 49 -25.44 -27.05 -32.22
C GLN A 49 -24.81 -26.93 -30.84
N ARG A 50 -23.77 -27.74 -30.59
CA ARG A 50 -22.89 -27.53 -29.44
C ARG A 50 -22.19 -26.20 -29.68
N SER A 51 -22.66 -25.14 -29.02
CA SER A 51 -21.92 -23.90 -28.92
C SER A 51 -20.59 -24.20 -28.25
N ASN A 52 -19.52 -23.77 -28.91
CA ASN A 52 -18.15 -23.99 -28.51
C ASN A 52 -17.89 -23.21 -27.20
N PRO A 53 -17.48 -23.83 -26.07
CA PRO A 53 -17.29 -23.16 -24.78
C PRO A 53 -16.03 -22.26 -24.74
N HIS A 54 -15.51 -21.84 -25.89
CA HIS A 54 -14.28 -21.05 -26.04
C HIS A 54 -14.47 -19.68 -26.66
N GLN A 55 -15.73 -19.23 -26.83
CA GLN A 55 -16.06 -17.94 -27.44
C GLN A 55 -16.83 -17.02 -26.49
N GLN A 56 -16.36 -16.88 -25.26
CA GLN A 56 -16.75 -15.77 -24.38
C GLN A 56 -15.50 -15.21 -23.69
N ARG A 57 -14.53 -14.73 -24.48
CA ARG A 57 -13.72 -13.60 -24.00
C ARG A 57 -14.60 -12.37 -24.18
N THR A 58 -15.26 -11.99 -23.09
CA THR A 58 -16.02 -10.75 -23.00
C THR A 58 -15.18 -9.62 -23.57
N ASN A 59 -15.76 -8.84 -24.49
CA ASN A 59 -15.24 -7.53 -24.84
C ASN A 59 -15.09 -6.76 -23.53
N ALA A 60 -13.85 -6.59 -23.06
CA ALA A 60 -13.57 -5.80 -21.87
C ALA A 60 -13.90 -4.36 -22.24
N GLU A 61 -15.04 -3.88 -21.73
CA GLU A 61 -15.42 -2.48 -21.78
C GLU A 61 -14.25 -1.65 -21.27
N ALA A 62 -13.89 -0.60 -22.02
CA ALA A 62 -12.78 0.27 -21.64
C ALA A 62 -13.04 0.79 -20.21
N PRO A 63 -12.06 0.73 -19.30
CA PRO A 63 -12.28 1.11 -17.92
C PRO A 63 -12.76 2.55 -17.85
N SER A 64 -13.85 2.79 -17.10
CA SER A 64 -14.38 4.12 -16.86
C SER A 64 -13.29 5.04 -16.26
N PRO A 65 -13.32 6.36 -16.55
CA PRO A 65 -12.34 7.28 -16.00
C PRO A 65 -12.35 7.24 -14.46
N MET A 66 -11.16 7.15 -13.87
CA MET A 66 -11.00 7.20 -12.42
C MET A 66 -10.92 8.66 -11.95
N HIS A 67 -11.75 9.02 -10.97
CA HIS A 67 -11.73 10.32 -10.32
C HIS A 67 -11.10 10.18 -8.93
N LEU A 68 -10.15 11.06 -8.61
CA LEU A 68 -9.54 11.14 -7.28
C LEU A 68 -10.11 12.35 -6.55
N HIS A 69 -10.42 12.16 -5.26
CA HIS A 69 -10.94 13.19 -4.38
C HIS A 69 -9.88 13.49 -3.32
N PRO A 70 -9.28 14.70 -3.31
CA PRO A 70 -8.36 15.09 -2.23
C PRO A 70 -9.08 15.09 -0.88
N ILE A 71 -8.43 14.52 0.13
CA ILE A 71 -8.95 14.46 1.51
C ILE A 71 -8.41 15.59 2.40
N GLY A 72 -7.52 16.42 1.86
CA GLY A 72 -6.89 17.51 2.57
C GLY A 72 -5.75 18.13 1.79
N THR A 73 -4.97 18.96 2.49
CA THR A 73 -3.84 19.71 1.94
C THR A 73 -2.61 19.55 2.83
N LEU A 74 -1.45 19.39 2.22
CA LEU A 74 -0.15 19.35 2.91
C LEU A 74 0.44 20.75 2.96
N GLN A 75 0.76 21.21 4.18
CA GLN A 75 1.50 22.44 4.41
C GLN A 75 2.97 22.10 4.73
N THR A 76 3.90 22.64 3.96
CA THR A 76 5.34 22.36 4.06
C THR A 76 6.14 23.66 3.99
N PRO A 77 7.41 23.68 4.44
CA PRO A 77 8.27 24.85 4.31
C PRO A 77 8.88 25.00 2.91
N PHE A 78 8.33 24.33 1.89
CA PHE A 78 8.89 24.28 0.54
C PHE A 78 7.98 25.05 -0.44
N PRO A 79 8.17 26.37 -0.61
CA PRO A 79 7.31 27.20 -1.44
C PRO A 79 7.53 26.98 -2.95
N THR A 80 8.67 26.42 -3.36
CA THR A 80 8.98 26.08 -4.75
C THR A 80 9.45 24.63 -4.90
N LEU A 81 9.36 24.10 -6.13
CA LEU A 81 9.87 22.75 -6.44
C LEU A 81 11.38 22.61 -6.21
N ALA A 82 12.14 23.70 -6.29
CA ALA A 82 13.57 23.69 -6.03
C ALA A 82 13.90 23.53 -4.52
N ASP A 83 12.98 23.95 -3.65
CA ASP A 83 13.11 23.84 -2.19
C ASP A 83 12.76 22.42 -1.69
N CYS A 84 12.01 21.66 -2.49
CA CYS A 84 11.59 20.31 -2.16
C CYS A 84 12.81 19.36 -2.05
N PRO A 85 13.01 18.69 -0.90
CA PRO A 85 14.17 17.83 -0.70
C PRO A 85 14.06 16.55 -1.54
N ARG A 86 15.17 16.08 -2.10
CA ARG A 86 15.21 14.77 -2.77
C ARG A 86 15.23 13.61 -1.79
N ASN A 87 15.79 13.83 -0.60
CA ASN A 87 15.88 12.86 0.47
C ASN A 87 15.61 13.56 1.81
N THR A 88 14.41 13.37 2.35
CA THR A 88 13.96 14.02 3.58
C THR A 88 14.71 13.55 4.82
N ARG A 89 15.29 12.34 4.78
CA ARG A 89 16.05 11.77 5.90
C ARG A 89 17.41 12.45 6.09
N GLN A 90 17.88 13.23 5.12
CA GLN A 90 19.11 14.02 5.22
C GLN A 90 18.88 15.41 5.85
N LEU A 91 17.62 15.82 6.06
CA LEU A 91 17.32 17.10 6.70
C LEU A 91 17.39 16.96 8.23
N ALA A 92 18.32 17.68 8.86
CA ALA A 92 18.49 17.72 10.31
C ALA A 92 18.55 19.18 10.81
N PRO A 93 17.59 19.63 11.64
CA PRO A 93 16.40 18.90 12.08
C PRO A 93 15.42 18.66 10.92
N ALA A 94 14.62 17.58 11.00
CA ALA A 94 13.57 17.32 10.04
C ALA A 94 12.46 18.38 10.17
N PRO A 95 12.09 19.10 9.10
CA PRO A 95 11.11 20.18 9.21
C PRO A 95 9.73 19.67 9.64
N LEU A 96 9.06 20.44 10.51
CA LEU A 96 7.67 20.21 10.87
C LEU A 96 6.76 20.62 9.71
N CYS A 97 5.88 19.71 9.31
CA CYS A 97 4.85 19.91 8.29
C CYS A 97 3.47 19.63 8.90
N ARG A 98 2.41 20.00 8.17
CA ARG A 98 1.02 19.71 8.56
C ARG A 98 0.27 19.00 7.44
N ALA A 99 -0.57 18.04 7.81
CA ALA A 99 -1.64 17.56 6.95
C ALA A 99 -2.97 18.10 7.49
N ILE A 100 -3.62 18.97 6.72
CA ILE A 100 -4.87 19.64 7.07
C ILE A 100 -6.00 18.90 6.35
N ILE A 101 -6.87 18.25 7.10
CA ILE A 101 -7.92 17.36 6.59
C ILE A 101 -9.21 18.14 6.39
N THR A 102 -9.87 17.92 5.25
CA THR A 102 -11.15 18.57 4.91
C THR A 102 -12.24 18.06 5.88
N PRO A 103 -13.19 18.91 6.33
CA PRO A 103 -14.15 18.54 7.37
C PRO A 103 -14.91 17.22 7.16
N GLU A 104 -15.27 16.89 5.92
CA GLU A 104 -16.01 15.67 5.57
C GLU A 104 -15.21 14.38 5.78
N PHE A 105 -13.88 14.45 5.97
CA PHE A 105 -13.02 13.28 6.16
C PHE A 105 -12.45 13.16 7.59
N ILE A 106 -12.78 14.10 8.49
CA ILE A 106 -12.22 14.12 9.86
C ILE A 106 -12.53 12.83 10.63
N ASP A 107 -13.73 12.26 10.48
CA ASP A 107 -14.11 11.02 11.15
C ASP A 107 -13.20 9.83 10.79
N GLY A 108 -12.55 9.88 9.63
CA GLY A 108 -11.56 8.89 9.20
C GLY A 108 -10.25 8.90 10.00
N LEU A 109 -10.03 9.91 10.86
CA LEU A 109 -8.84 10.04 11.70
C LEU A 109 -8.97 9.33 13.05
N ALA A 110 -10.15 8.79 13.38
CA ALA A 110 -10.38 8.13 14.66
C ALA A 110 -9.40 6.97 14.90
N SER A 111 -8.83 6.89 16.11
CA SER A 111 -7.87 5.86 16.52
C SER A 111 -6.51 5.91 15.80
N LEU A 112 -6.15 7.05 15.20
CA LEU A 112 -4.80 7.27 14.71
C LEU A 112 -3.81 7.53 15.86
N GLU A 113 -4.32 7.85 17.06
CA GLU A 113 -3.56 7.99 18.29
C GLU A 113 -2.85 6.67 18.63
N GLY A 114 -1.51 6.69 18.68
CA GLY A 114 -0.69 5.52 19.02
C GLY A 114 0.23 5.06 17.90
N PHE A 115 -0.01 5.47 16.64
CA PHE A 115 0.97 5.28 15.57
C PHE A 115 2.09 6.31 15.68
N SER A 116 3.34 5.89 15.50
CA SER A 116 4.48 6.80 15.42
C SER A 116 4.79 7.23 13.98
N HIS A 117 4.30 6.47 12.99
CA HIS A 117 4.58 6.68 11.58
C HIS A 117 3.34 6.39 10.74
N LEU A 118 3.20 7.14 9.66
CA LEU A 118 2.11 7.03 8.70
C LEU A 118 2.68 6.94 7.28
N ILE A 119 1.93 6.34 6.38
CA ILE A 119 2.11 6.43 4.94
C ILE A 119 1.13 7.48 4.43
N LEU A 120 1.65 8.49 3.71
CA LEU A 120 0.84 9.48 3.02
C LEU A 120 0.94 9.28 1.51
N LEU A 121 -0.21 9.29 0.84
CA LEU A 121 -0.30 9.40 -0.62
C LEU A 121 -0.81 10.79 -0.97
N TYR A 122 -0.16 11.46 -1.91
CA TYR A 122 -0.48 12.84 -2.28
C TYR A 122 -0.31 13.07 -3.78
N TRP A 123 -0.98 14.09 -4.32
CA TRP A 123 -0.95 14.39 -5.74
C TRP A 123 0.08 15.47 -6.05
N LEU A 124 1.11 15.14 -6.82
CA LEU A 124 2.13 16.10 -7.25
C LEU A 124 1.55 16.99 -8.36
N HIS A 125 0.67 17.90 -7.96
CA HIS A 125 -0.19 18.73 -8.82
C HIS A 125 0.57 19.63 -9.81
N GLN A 126 1.85 19.94 -9.54
CA GLN A 126 2.71 20.67 -10.49
C GLN A 126 3.46 19.77 -11.48
N SER A 127 3.25 18.45 -11.43
CA SER A 127 3.79 17.52 -12.43
C SER A 127 2.94 17.56 -13.71
N THR A 128 3.24 18.51 -14.60
CA THR A 128 2.42 18.83 -15.77
C THR A 128 2.61 17.90 -16.98
N GLN A 129 3.73 17.18 -17.07
CA GLN A 129 4.02 16.30 -18.20
C GLN A 129 4.55 14.95 -17.73
N ALA A 130 3.79 13.89 -18.00
CA ALA A 130 4.22 12.52 -17.79
C ALA A 130 5.35 12.16 -18.77
N ALA A 131 6.34 11.41 -18.28
CA ALA A 131 7.39 10.85 -19.11
C ALA A 131 7.59 9.37 -18.76
N LEU A 132 7.85 8.52 -19.77
CA LEU A 132 8.14 7.10 -19.54
C LEU A 132 9.62 6.85 -19.24
N LYS A 133 10.48 7.82 -19.55
CA LYS A 133 11.90 7.83 -19.22
C LYS A 133 12.24 9.09 -18.44
N PHE A 134 13.20 8.98 -17.54
CA PHE A 134 13.70 10.05 -16.70
C PHE A 134 15.20 9.89 -16.54
N LYS A 135 15.94 10.99 -16.65
CA LYS A 135 17.37 11.04 -16.33
C LYS A 135 17.54 11.67 -14.94
N PRO A 136 17.87 10.88 -13.90
CA PRO A 136 18.16 11.43 -12.57
C PRO A 136 19.32 12.43 -12.62
N PRO A 137 19.30 13.53 -11.84
CA PRO A 137 20.37 14.52 -11.85
C PRO A 137 21.76 13.97 -11.46
N PHE A 138 21.79 12.86 -10.73
CA PHE A 138 23.01 12.21 -10.24
C PHE A 138 23.45 11.01 -11.10
N ASP A 139 22.69 10.65 -12.14
CA ASP A 139 23.00 9.54 -13.04
C ASP A 139 23.22 10.06 -14.47
N THR A 140 24.14 9.43 -15.21
CA THR A 140 24.38 9.78 -16.61
C THR A 140 23.42 9.07 -17.56
N GLN A 141 22.81 7.96 -17.13
CA GLN A 141 21.88 7.13 -17.91
C GLN A 141 20.42 7.51 -17.68
N GLU A 142 19.60 7.41 -18.74
CA GLU A 142 18.15 7.43 -18.60
C GLU A 142 17.65 6.13 -17.97
N ARG A 143 16.63 6.24 -17.11
CA ARG A 143 15.93 5.14 -16.48
C ARG A 143 14.47 5.18 -16.86
N GLY A 144 13.82 4.03 -16.97
CA GLY A 144 12.35 3.99 -17.06
C GLY A 144 11.75 4.60 -15.80
N VAL A 145 10.70 5.43 -15.94
CA VAL A 145 10.12 6.17 -14.81
C VAL A 145 9.69 5.24 -13.67
N PHE A 146 9.21 4.04 -13.99
CA PHE A 146 8.81 3.02 -13.01
C PHE A 146 9.97 2.39 -12.24
N ALA A 147 11.20 2.48 -12.75
CA ALA A 147 12.42 2.10 -12.05
C ALA A 147 13.01 3.25 -11.21
N THR A 148 12.28 4.36 -11.05
CA THR A 148 12.68 5.55 -10.31
C THR A 148 11.55 6.04 -9.39
N ARG A 149 11.85 7.01 -8.53
CA ARG A 149 10.88 7.80 -7.75
C ARG A 149 10.64 9.20 -8.32
N ALA A 150 10.87 9.40 -9.62
CA ALA A 150 10.67 10.70 -10.25
C ALA A 150 9.20 11.16 -10.19
N PRO A 151 8.93 12.47 -10.07
CA PRO A 151 7.57 13.02 -9.95
C PRO A 151 6.76 12.96 -11.26
N ARG A 152 7.44 13.01 -12.42
CA ARG A 152 6.83 13.08 -13.76
C ARG A 152 6.32 11.73 -14.27
N ARG A 153 5.27 11.22 -13.63
CA ARG A 153 4.67 9.90 -13.91
C ARG A 153 3.30 10.05 -14.61
N PRO A 154 2.78 8.99 -15.26
CA PRO A 154 1.41 9.00 -15.79
C PRO A 154 0.37 9.36 -14.72
N ASN A 155 0.52 8.82 -13.51
CA ASN A 155 -0.22 9.21 -12.32
C ASN A 155 0.79 9.77 -11.31
N PRO A 156 0.91 11.11 -11.16
CA PRO A 156 1.91 11.76 -10.31
C PRO A 156 1.56 11.65 -8.82
N ILE A 157 1.47 10.42 -8.32
CA ILE A 157 1.20 10.10 -6.92
C ILE A 157 2.54 10.07 -6.17
N GLY A 158 2.67 10.97 -5.20
CA GLY A 158 3.71 10.97 -4.19
C GLY A 158 3.42 9.96 -3.10
N PHE A 159 4.48 9.47 -2.47
CA PHE A 159 4.43 8.50 -1.37
C PHE A 159 5.52 8.87 -0.39
N ALA A 160 5.13 9.04 0.88
CA ALA A 160 6.06 9.27 1.98
C ALA A 160 5.71 8.42 3.20
N VAL A 161 6.74 7.89 3.86
CA VAL A 161 6.65 7.39 5.24
C VAL A 161 7.06 8.53 6.16
N VAL A 162 6.08 9.12 6.84
CA VAL A 162 6.24 10.29 7.71
C VAL A 162 6.29 9.87 9.17
N ALA A 163 7.02 10.64 9.98
CA ALA A 163 6.86 10.55 11.44
C ALA A 163 5.62 11.35 11.84
N PHE A 164 4.79 10.80 12.74
CA PHE A 164 3.59 11.42 13.25
C PHE A 164 3.81 11.91 14.68
N ASP A 165 3.79 13.22 14.87
CA ASP A 165 4.02 13.89 16.16
C ASP A 165 2.69 14.21 16.89
N GLY A 166 1.62 13.51 16.51
CA GLY A 166 0.28 13.71 17.03
C GLY A 166 -0.50 14.83 16.33
N PHE A 167 -1.68 15.12 16.87
CA PHE A 167 -2.57 16.14 16.35
C PHE A 167 -2.18 17.54 16.83
N GLU A 168 -2.31 18.55 15.96
CA GLU A 168 -2.33 19.96 16.35
C GLU A 168 -3.73 20.37 16.84
N ASN A 169 -4.76 19.85 16.17
CA ASN A 169 -6.18 19.99 16.48
C ASN A 169 -6.95 18.82 15.82
N SER A 170 -8.29 18.81 15.91
CA SER A 170 -9.13 17.71 15.42
C SER A 170 -9.00 17.40 13.93
N SER A 171 -8.54 18.34 13.10
CA SER A 171 -8.42 18.16 11.64
C SER A 171 -6.99 18.26 11.12
N THR A 172 -5.99 18.44 12.00
CA THR A 172 -4.61 18.75 11.58
C THR A 172 -3.60 17.84 12.24
N LEU A 173 -2.85 17.09 11.43
CA LEU A 173 -1.77 16.22 11.88
C LEU A 173 -0.43 16.96 11.81
N LYS A 174 0.40 16.81 12.85
CA LYS A 174 1.81 17.25 12.84
C LYS A 174 2.69 16.10 12.36
N ILE A 175 3.45 16.34 11.30
CA ILE A 175 4.23 15.30 10.64
C ILE A 175 5.61 15.79 10.21
N ARG A 176 6.55 14.87 10.04
CA ARG A 176 7.90 15.14 9.50
C ARG A 176 8.25 14.20 8.37
N TYR A 177 9.29 14.55 7.61
CA TYR A 177 9.83 13.79 6.48
C TYR A 177 8.98 13.80 5.19
N LEU A 178 8.22 14.88 4.96
CA LEU A 178 7.59 15.16 3.66
C LEU A 178 8.55 15.83 2.69
N ASP A 179 8.37 15.56 1.38
CA ASP A 179 9.20 16.05 0.27
C ASP A 179 8.42 16.85 -0.79
N CYS A 180 7.20 17.28 -0.46
CA CYS A 180 6.29 17.90 -1.43
C CYS A 180 6.19 19.42 -1.26
N LEU A 181 5.80 20.08 -2.35
CA LEU A 181 5.50 21.51 -2.39
C LEU A 181 4.42 21.87 -1.35
N ASP A 182 4.51 23.08 -0.80
CA ASP A 182 3.44 23.65 0.01
C ASP A 182 2.12 23.70 -0.78
N GLY A 183 1.01 23.39 -0.12
CA GLY A 183 -0.30 23.32 -0.76
C GLY A 183 -0.56 22.03 -1.55
N THR A 184 0.30 21.01 -1.43
CA THR A 184 0.12 19.74 -2.16
C THR A 184 -1.15 19.00 -1.70
N PRO A 185 -2.06 18.58 -2.63
CA PRO A 185 -3.25 17.83 -2.27
C PRO A 185 -2.92 16.45 -1.67
N LEU A 186 -3.54 16.14 -0.53
CA LEU A 186 -3.45 14.84 0.12
C LEU A 186 -4.55 13.91 -0.43
N LEU A 187 -4.19 12.66 -0.73
CA LEU A 187 -5.11 11.66 -1.26
C LEU A 187 -5.50 10.61 -0.22
N ASP A 188 -4.55 10.18 0.63
CA ASP A 188 -4.76 9.05 1.53
C ASP A 188 -3.79 9.06 2.70
N ILE A 189 -4.21 8.45 3.82
CA ILE A 189 -3.42 8.28 5.05
C ILE A 189 -3.55 6.82 5.48
N LYS A 190 -2.42 6.15 5.76
CA LYS A 190 -2.40 4.79 6.31
C LYS A 190 -1.44 4.69 7.48
N PRO A 191 -1.71 3.86 8.49
CA PRO A 191 -0.69 3.54 9.49
C PRO A 191 0.48 2.82 8.82
N TYR A 192 1.71 3.18 9.21
CA TYR A 192 2.89 2.40 8.82
C TYR A 192 3.02 1.21 9.77
N LEU A 193 3.02 0.00 9.22
CA LEU A 193 3.11 -1.26 9.95
C LEU A 193 4.47 -1.89 9.67
N PRO A 194 5.47 -1.81 10.59
CA PRO A 194 6.78 -2.40 10.35
C PRO A 194 6.75 -3.89 10.02
N THR A 195 5.75 -4.64 10.51
CA THR A 195 5.55 -6.06 10.21
C THR A 195 5.17 -6.35 8.76
N THR A 196 4.67 -5.34 8.03
CA THR A 196 4.10 -5.48 6.69
C THR A 196 4.88 -4.64 5.67
N ASP A 197 5.22 -3.41 6.04
CA ASP A 197 5.78 -2.41 5.12
C ASP A 197 7.31 -2.40 5.09
N ALA A 198 7.98 -2.96 6.11
CA ALA A 198 9.43 -3.04 6.16
C ALA A 198 9.93 -4.37 5.57
N GLU A 199 10.75 -4.29 4.52
CA GLU A 199 11.55 -5.41 4.02
C GLU A 199 13.04 -5.02 4.10
N PRO A 200 13.72 -5.29 5.23
CA PRO A 200 15.11 -4.90 5.43
C PRO A 200 16.09 -5.52 4.43
N ASN A 201 15.72 -6.63 3.77
CA ASN A 201 16.59 -7.32 2.81
C ASN A 201 16.35 -6.89 1.35
N ALA A 202 15.50 -5.89 1.12
CA ALA A 202 15.22 -5.40 -0.23
C ALA A 202 16.48 -4.84 -0.91
N THR A 203 16.69 -5.17 -2.18
CA THR A 203 17.82 -4.66 -2.97
C THR A 203 17.48 -3.36 -3.70
N MET A 204 18.44 -2.46 -3.88
CA MET A 204 18.23 -1.16 -4.54
C MET A 204 18.48 -1.15 -6.06
N GLY A 205 18.85 -2.28 -6.66
CA GLY A 205 19.11 -2.37 -8.10
C GLY A 205 20.18 -1.39 -8.58
N TRP A 206 19.89 -0.61 -9.63
CA TRP A 206 20.84 0.36 -10.20
C TRP A 206 21.22 1.48 -9.23
N LEU A 207 20.34 1.83 -8.27
CA LEU A 207 20.59 2.83 -7.23
C LEU A 207 21.66 2.39 -6.22
N ALA A 208 21.95 1.08 -6.11
CA ALA A 208 22.94 0.58 -5.16
C ALA A 208 24.34 1.16 -5.38
N ARG A 209 24.66 1.59 -6.61
CA ARG A 209 25.94 2.24 -6.97
C ARG A 209 26.06 3.64 -6.36
N ASP A 210 24.93 4.32 -6.19
CA ASP A 210 24.84 5.69 -5.71
C ASP A 210 24.42 5.79 -4.25
N ALA A 211 23.99 4.68 -3.64
CA ALA A 211 23.55 4.62 -2.23
C ALA A 211 24.64 4.96 -1.20
N THR A 212 25.90 4.99 -1.64
CA THR A 212 27.08 5.40 -0.84
C THR A 212 27.42 6.89 -0.97
N ARG A 213 26.59 7.70 -1.65
CA ARG A 213 26.75 9.16 -1.80
C ARG A 213 25.58 9.91 -1.18
#